data_AF-A0A969GPX2-F1
#
_entry.id   AF-A0A969GPX2-F1
#
_cell.length_a   1.000
_cell.length_b   1.000
_cell.length_c   1.000
_cell.angle_alpha   90.00
_cell.angle_beta   90.00
_cell.angle_gamma   90.00
#
_symmetry.space_group_name_H-M   'P 1'
#
loop_
_entity.id
_entity.type
_entity.pdbx_description
1 polymer ?
#
loop_
_entity_poly.entity_id
_entity_poly.type
_entity_poly.pdbx_seq_one_letter_code
_entity_poly.pdbx_strand_id
1 'polypeptide(L)'
;MKEFLRSLHPLLPQKGINASRSAVINGRTPIQWVLPNQLAIGRLPTMALYEPLVQANIQVILSLCAPAEGMLPEIIQHSFECVRYILPDSTYIYPLTVEQLTIAVELVHQTFRQKSQCIYIVWRG
;
A
#
# COMPACT_ATOMS: atom_id res chain seq x y z
N MET A 1 -5.41 67.21 6.97
CA MET A 1 -4.01 67.26 7.42
C MET A 1 -3.33 65.97 6.96
N LYS A 2 -2.57 66.05 5.86
CA LYS A 2 -1.49 65.16 5.35
C LYS A 2 -1.73 63.64 5.46
N GLU A 3 -2.17 62.95 4.40
CA GLU A 3 -1.39 62.52 3.22
C GLU A 3 -0.08 61.76 3.53
N PHE A 4 0.07 60.68 2.75
CA PHE A 4 1.30 59.99 2.33
C PHE A 4 1.94 58.96 3.27
N LEU A 5 2.36 57.77 2.83
CA LEU A 5 2.16 56.98 1.59
C LEU A 5 2.97 55.68 1.81
N ARG A 6 2.52 54.61 1.13
CA ARG A 6 3.24 53.41 0.61
C ARG A 6 2.49 52.14 1.05
N SER A 7 1.49 51.69 0.30
CA SER A 7 1.60 51.04 -1.02
C SER A 7 2.55 49.83 -0.98
N LEU A 8 1.96 48.64 -0.97
CA LEU A 8 2.24 47.51 -1.86
C LEU A 8 1.21 46.39 -1.57
N HIS A 9 0.08 46.42 -2.29
CA HIS A 9 -0.64 45.19 -2.68
C HIS A 9 0.15 44.53 -3.84
N PRO A 10 -0.13 43.30 -4.30
CA PRO A 10 -1.10 42.29 -3.84
C PRO A 10 -0.42 40.91 -3.66
N LEU A 11 -1.16 39.84 -3.29
CA LEU A 11 -1.04 38.51 -3.93
C LEU A 11 -2.10 37.58 -3.34
N LEU A 12 -3.13 37.29 -4.15
CA LEU A 12 -3.96 36.09 -4.04
C LEU A 12 -3.05 34.86 -3.89
N PRO A 13 -3.31 33.90 -2.99
CA PRO A 13 -2.81 32.56 -3.19
C PRO A 13 -3.56 31.97 -4.40
N GLN A 14 -2.82 31.82 -5.49
CA GLN A 14 -3.23 31.04 -6.64
C GLN A 14 -3.33 29.55 -6.28
N LYS A 15 -4.40 28.93 -6.79
CA LYS A 15 -4.49 27.58 -7.36
C LYS A 15 -3.20 26.73 -7.29
N GLY A 16 -3.26 25.64 -6.52
CA GLY A 16 -2.38 24.47 -6.63
C GLY A 16 -3.13 23.29 -6.00
N ILE A 17 -3.85 22.47 -6.76
CA ILE A 17 -3.32 21.24 -7.37
C ILE A 17 -2.46 20.46 -6.35
N ASN A 18 -3.12 19.75 -5.43
CA ASN A 18 -2.59 18.48 -4.93
C ASN A 18 -3.33 17.39 -5.71
N ALA A 19 -3.16 17.33 -7.03
CA ALA A 19 -2.30 16.32 -7.63
C ALA A 19 -2.20 15.08 -6.74
N SER A 20 -3.03 14.09 -7.05
CA SER A 20 -2.68 12.68 -7.05
C SER A 20 -1.27 12.53 -7.64
N ARG A 21 -0.23 12.77 -6.85
CA ARG A 21 1.15 12.51 -7.23
C ARG A 21 1.38 11.03 -7.00
N SER A 22 0.80 10.21 -7.87
CA SER A 22 1.48 9.00 -8.30
C SER A 22 2.88 9.45 -8.72
N ALA A 23 3.93 9.02 -8.02
CA ALA A 23 5.26 9.13 -8.58
C ALA A 23 5.31 8.19 -9.79
N VAL A 24 5.00 8.76 -10.95
CA VAL A 24 5.16 8.10 -12.24
C VAL A 24 6.64 8.22 -12.59
N ILE A 25 7.43 7.30 -12.07
CA ILE A 25 8.76 7.01 -12.61
C ILE A 25 8.52 5.96 -13.70
N ASN A 26 8.55 6.39 -14.97
CA ASN A 26 8.41 5.55 -16.17
C ASN A 26 7.08 4.77 -16.31
N GLY A 27 5.93 5.46 -16.31
CA GLY A 27 4.67 4.99 -16.92
C GLY A 27 4.03 3.69 -16.37
N ARG A 28 4.64 3.01 -15.41
CA ARG A 28 4.10 1.85 -14.71
C ARG A 28 4.32 2.05 -13.22
N THR A 29 3.23 2.18 -12.47
CA THR A 29 3.33 2.05 -11.01
C THR A 29 3.84 0.63 -10.71
N PRO A 30 4.87 0.45 -9.86
CA PRO A 30 5.36 -0.88 -9.51
C PRO A 30 4.31 -1.70 -8.74
N ILE A 31 3.24 -1.04 -8.30
CA ILE A 31 2.11 -1.61 -7.61
C ILE A 31 1.07 -2.06 -8.64
N GLN A 32 0.72 -3.34 -8.60
CA GLN A 32 -0.32 -3.93 -9.42
C GLN A 32 -1.67 -3.83 -8.69
N TRP A 33 -2.54 -2.96 -9.19
CA TRP A 33 -3.88 -2.77 -8.63
C TRP A 33 -4.85 -3.84 -9.11
N VAL A 34 -5.63 -4.40 -8.17
CA VAL A 34 -6.84 -5.18 -8.45
C VAL A 34 -8.06 -4.26 -8.35
N LEU A 35 -8.12 -3.47 -7.27
CA LEU A 35 -9.09 -2.40 -7.08
C LEU A 35 -8.33 -1.08 -6.88
N PRO A 36 -8.46 -0.09 -7.79
CA PRO A 36 -7.70 1.14 -7.73
C PRO A 36 -7.80 1.84 -6.36
N ASN A 37 -6.65 2.18 -5.78
CA ASN A 37 -6.51 2.87 -4.49
C ASN A 37 -7.15 2.13 -3.29
N GLN A 38 -7.42 0.83 -3.43
CA GLN A 38 -8.04 0.03 -2.37
C GLN A 38 -7.38 -1.32 -2.19
N LEU A 39 -7.07 -2.02 -3.28
CA LEU A 39 -6.47 -3.34 -3.24
C LEU A 39 -5.42 -3.49 -4.33
N ALA A 40 -4.21 -3.76 -3.89
CA ALA A 40 -3.10 -4.12 -4.74
C ALA A 40 -2.55 -5.50 -4.37
N ILE A 41 -1.87 -6.12 -5.32
CA ILE A 41 -1.21 -7.41 -5.18
C ILE A 41 0.25 -7.28 -5.62
N GLY A 42 1.10 -8.15 -5.13
CA GLY A 42 2.43 -8.32 -5.69
C GLY A 42 3.33 -9.22 -4.88
N ARG A 43 4.63 -9.13 -5.18
CA ARG A 43 5.67 -9.92 -4.52
C ARG A 43 6.02 -9.34 -3.15
N LEU A 44 6.80 -10.10 -2.37
CA LEU A 44 7.34 -9.66 -1.10
C LEU A 44 8.08 -8.32 -1.27
N PRO A 45 7.65 -7.25 -0.58
CA PRO A 45 8.20 -5.94 -0.81
C PRO A 45 9.64 -5.88 -0.30
N THR A 46 10.51 -5.34 -1.15
CA THR A 46 11.88 -4.98 -0.80
C THR A 46 11.94 -3.52 -0.39
N MET A 47 13.10 -3.06 0.08
CA MET A 47 13.32 -1.63 0.40
C MET A 47 12.96 -0.70 -0.77
N ALA A 48 13.16 -1.14 -2.02
CA ALA A 48 12.82 -0.34 -3.20
C ALA A 48 11.30 -0.10 -3.38
N LEU A 49 10.45 -0.89 -2.72
CA LEU A 49 9.00 -0.74 -2.78
C LEU A 49 8.45 0.13 -1.64
N TYR A 50 9.29 0.54 -0.68
CA TYR A 50 8.85 1.34 0.46
C TYR A 50 8.20 2.66 0.03
N GLU A 51 8.91 3.52 -0.70
CA GLU A 51 8.35 4.80 -1.17
C GLU A 51 7.10 4.62 -2.06
N PRO A 52 7.08 3.68 -3.03
CA PRO A 52 5.85 3.39 -3.78
C PRO A 52 4.66 3.00 -2.90
N LEU A 53 4.84 2.16 -1.88
CA LEU A 53 3.76 1.74 -0.98
C LEU A 53 3.20 2.93 -0.18
N VAL A 54 4.09 3.79 0.32
CA VAL A 54 3.70 5.02 1.03
C VAL A 54 2.92 5.96 0.10
N GLN A 55 3.41 6.18 -1.13
CA GLN A 55 2.76 7.06 -2.10
C GLN A 55 1.41 6.53 -2.59
N ALA A 56 1.23 5.21 -2.63
CA ALA A 56 -0.03 4.56 -2.92
C ALA A 56 -1.02 4.55 -1.75
N ASN A 57 -0.65 5.20 -0.63
CA ASN A 57 -1.45 5.23 0.59
C ASN A 57 -1.79 3.83 1.13
N ILE A 58 -0.90 2.85 0.88
CA ILE A 58 -1.02 1.52 1.49
C ILE A 58 -0.92 1.68 3.00
N GLN A 59 -1.84 1.05 3.72
CA GLN A 59 -1.88 1.08 5.18
C GLN A 59 -1.65 -0.31 5.77
N VAL A 60 -2.08 -1.35 5.04
CA VAL A 60 -1.95 -2.74 5.47
C VAL A 60 -1.18 -3.55 4.44
N ILE A 61 -0.25 -4.36 4.92
CA ILE A 61 0.42 -5.40 4.15
C ILE A 61 -0.06 -6.74 4.68
N LEU A 62 -0.78 -7.48 3.83
CA LEU A 62 -1.23 -8.83 4.13
C LEU A 62 -0.32 -9.84 3.43
N SER A 63 0.50 -10.55 4.20
CA SER A 63 1.39 -11.59 3.68
C SER A 63 0.74 -12.96 3.74
N LEU A 64 0.66 -13.62 2.58
CA LEU A 64 0.21 -15.01 2.48
C LEU A 64 1.36 -16.02 2.62
N CYS A 65 2.60 -15.54 2.78
CA CYS A 65 3.80 -16.37 2.79
C CYS A 65 4.20 -16.80 4.21
N ALA A 66 4.84 -17.96 4.34
CA ALA A 66 5.54 -18.34 5.57
C ALA A 66 6.81 -17.50 5.80
N PRO A 67 7.28 -17.39 7.06
CA PRO A 67 8.53 -16.70 7.37
C PRO A 67 9.75 -17.23 6.59
N ALA A 68 9.79 -18.55 6.35
CA ALA A 68 10.85 -19.20 5.58
C ALA A 68 10.88 -18.79 4.11
N GLU A 69 9.77 -18.30 3.56
CA GLU A 69 9.67 -17.79 2.18
C GLU A 69 10.11 -16.32 2.08
N GLY A 70 10.24 -15.66 3.23
CA GLY A 70 10.79 -14.33 3.34
C GLY A 70 10.19 -13.50 4.46
N MET A 71 10.99 -12.54 4.90
CA MET A 71 10.64 -11.55 5.91
C MET A 71 10.52 -10.18 5.28
N LEU A 72 9.55 -9.40 5.74
CA LEU A 72 9.44 -8.00 5.38
C LEU A 72 10.64 -7.23 5.96
N PRO A 73 11.23 -6.28 5.24
CA PRO A 73 12.22 -5.37 5.82
C PRO A 73 11.68 -4.67 7.07
N GLU A 74 12.53 -4.42 8.07
CA GLU A 74 12.11 -3.82 9.35
C GLU A 74 11.36 -2.49 9.17
N ILE A 75 11.81 -1.62 8.27
CA ILE A 75 11.11 -0.35 8.01
C ILE A 75 9.66 -0.58 7.58
N ILE A 76 9.40 -1.60 6.75
CA ILE A 76 8.07 -1.95 6.27
C ILE A 76 7.23 -2.50 7.42
N GLN A 77 7.83 -3.34 8.29
CA GLN A 77 7.14 -3.88 9.46
C GLN A 77 6.70 -2.79 10.45
N HIS A 78 7.47 -1.71 10.57
CA HIS A 78 7.16 -0.61 11.49
C HIS A 78 6.27 0.47 10.89
N SER A 79 6.29 0.65 9.56
CA SER A 79 5.53 1.70 8.88
C SER A 79 4.12 1.29 8.45
N PHE A 80 3.86 -0.02 8.31
CA PHE A 80 2.58 -0.55 7.87
C PHE A 80 2.02 -1.54 8.89
N GLU A 81 0.69 -1.62 8.97
CA GLU A 81 0.05 -2.72 9.68
C GLU A 81 0.33 -4.02 8.91
N CYS A 82 1.09 -4.92 9.53
CA CYS A 82 1.50 -6.17 8.89
C CYS A 82 0.68 -7.32 9.45
N VAL A 83 -0.13 -7.93 8.58
CA VAL A 83 -0.91 -9.14 8.88
C VAL A 83 -0.30 -10.30 8.11
N ARG A 84 -0.19 -11.47 8.74
CA ARG A 84 0.32 -12.68 8.08
C ARG A 84 -0.63 -13.84 8.26
N TYR A 85 -0.90 -14.54 7.18
CA TYR A 85 -1.63 -15.80 7.17
C TYR A 85 -0.96 -16.76 6.20
N ILE A 86 -0.48 -17.91 6.65
CA ILE A 86 0.29 -18.81 5.79
C ILE A 86 -0.69 -19.59 4.91
N LEU A 87 -0.63 -19.33 3.60
CA LEU A 87 -1.38 -20.08 2.61
C LEU A 87 -0.44 -21.06 1.89
N PRO A 88 -0.66 -22.38 1.99
CA PRO A 88 0.21 -23.36 1.35
C PRO A 88 0.17 -23.20 -0.17
N ASP A 89 1.34 -23.20 -0.79
CA ASP A 89 1.52 -23.29 -2.23
C ASP A 89 2.02 -24.69 -2.65
N SER A 90 2.36 -24.85 -3.93
CA SER A 90 2.86 -26.13 -4.48
C SER A 90 4.19 -26.60 -3.90
N THR A 91 4.88 -25.79 -3.09
CA THR A 91 6.16 -26.14 -2.45
C THR A 91 5.97 -26.78 -1.07
N TYR A 92 4.75 -26.77 -0.53
CA TYR A 92 4.42 -27.40 0.75
C TYR A 92 4.12 -28.89 0.56
N ILE A 93 4.49 -29.68 1.58
CA ILE A 93 4.24 -31.13 1.62
C ILE A 93 2.74 -31.42 1.77
N TYR A 94 2.01 -30.53 2.44
CA TYR A 94 0.58 -30.65 2.67
C TYR A 94 -0.19 -29.81 1.64
N PRO A 95 -1.34 -30.31 1.15
CA PRO A 95 -2.13 -29.59 0.16
C PRO A 95 -2.83 -28.38 0.78
N LEU A 96 -3.05 -27.36 -0.06
CA LEU A 96 -4.00 -26.29 0.23
C LEU A 96 -5.41 -26.88 0.39
N THR A 97 -6.09 -26.57 1.50
CA THR A 97 -7.48 -26.97 1.71
C THR A 97 -8.45 -25.83 1.40
N VAL A 98 -9.72 -26.18 1.14
CA VAL A 98 -10.79 -25.20 0.88
C VAL A 98 -11.02 -24.30 2.11
N GLU A 99 -10.88 -24.87 3.30
CA GLU A 99 -11.02 -24.14 4.57
C GLU A 99 -9.92 -23.08 4.72
N GLN A 100 -8.68 -23.41 4.37
CA GLN A 100 -7.57 -22.45 4.41
C GLN A 100 -7.79 -21.30 3.42
N LEU A 101 -8.26 -21.60 2.20
CA LEU A 101 -8.61 -20.57 1.23
C LEU A 101 -9.76 -19.69 1.72
N THR A 102 -10.78 -20.30 2.33
CA THR A 102 -11.93 -19.59 2.90
C THR A 102 -11.48 -18.62 3.99
N ILE A 103 -10.59 -19.06 4.88
CA ILE A 103 -10.03 -18.21 5.94
C ILE A 103 -9.20 -17.07 5.34
N ALA A 104 -8.36 -17.34 4.33
CA ALA A 104 -7.57 -16.30 3.68
C ALA A 104 -8.44 -15.22 3.02
N VAL A 105 -9.50 -15.61 2.33
CA VAL A 105 -10.46 -14.68 1.71
C VAL A 105 -11.21 -13.88 2.77
N GLU A 106 -11.68 -14.53 3.84
CA GLU A 106 -12.35 -13.86 4.95
C GLU A 106 -11.43 -12.83 5.61
N LEU A 107 -10.14 -13.16 5.79
CA LEU A 107 -9.15 -12.24 6.33
C LEU A 107 -8.98 -11.01 5.43
N VAL A 108 -8.82 -11.18 4.11
CA VAL A 108 -8.77 -10.08 3.14
C VAL A 108 -10.01 -9.19 3.27
N HIS A 109 -11.19 -9.81 3.31
CA HIS A 109 -12.46 -9.10 3.39
C HIS A 109 -12.62 -8.33 4.71
N GLN A 110 -12.21 -8.90 5.84
CA GLN A 110 -12.22 -8.24 7.14
C GLN A 110 -11.25 -7.07 7.19
N THR A 111 -10.02 -7.24 6.72
CA THR A 111 -9.04 -6.16 6.61
C THR A 111 -9.58 -5.03 5.72
N PHE A 112 -10.25 -5.37 4.63
CA PHE A 112 -10.85 -4.41 3.71
C PHE A 112 -12.01 -3.63 4.34
N ARG A 113 -12.93 -4.32 5.03
CA ARG A 113 -14.12 -3.70 5.64
C ARG A 113 -13.83 -2.85 6.85
N GLN A 114 -12.91 -3.27 7.71
CA GLN A 114 -12.78 -2.66 9.03
C GLN A 114 -12.23 -1.23 8.99
N LYS A 115 -11.50 -0.84 7.94
CA LYS A 115 -10.70 0.39 8.01
C LYS A 115 -10.73 1.29 6.77
N SER A 116 -11.52 0.98 5.72
CA SER A 116 -11.44 1.70 4.43
C SER A 116 -9.99 1.85 3.96
N GLN A 117 -9.19 0.83 4.26
CA GLN A 117 -7.74 0.86 4.13
C GLN A 117 -7.33 0.36 2.76
N CYS A 118 -6.28 0.97 2.23
CA CYS A 118 -5.64 0.48 1.02
C CYS A 118 -4.70 -0.69 1.41
N ILE A 119 -4.95 -1.86 0.84
CA ILE A 119 -4.29 -3.11 1.20
C ILE A 119 -3.35 -3.54 0.08
N TYR A 120 -2.16 -3.99 0.45
CA TYR A 120 -1.23 -4.68 -0.43
C TYR A 120 -1.11 -6.15 -0.02
N ILE A 121 -1.64 -7.06 -0.85
CA ILE A 121 -1.53 -8.50 -0.63
C ILE A 121 -0.25 -9.01 -1.26
N VAL A 122 0.51 -9.75 -0.46
CA VAL A 122 1.76 -10.36 -0.86
C VAL A 122 1.57 -11.87 -1.02
N TRP A 123 2.00 -12.39 -2.16
CA TRP A 123 2.15 -13.82 -2.37
C TRP A 123 3.57 -14.16 -2.83
N ARG A 124 3.90 -15.45 -2.80
CA ARG A 124 5.07 -15.98 -3.50
C ARG A 124 4.75 -16.11 -4.98
N GLY A 125 5.54 -15.47 -5.82
CA GLY A 125 5.38 -15.45 -7.28
C GLY A 125 6.61 -15.97 -7.97
#